data_AF-A0A4D7DA86-F1
#
_entry.id   AF-A0A4D7DA86-F1
#
_cell.length_a   1.000
_cell.length_b   1.000
_cell.length_c   1.000
_cell.angle_alpha   90.00
_cell.angle_beta   90.00
_cell.angle_gamma   90.00
#
_symmetry.space_group_name_H-M   'P 1'
#
loop_
_entity.id
_entity.type
_entity.pdbx_description
1 polymer ?
#
loop_
_entity_poly.entity_id
_entity_poly.type
_entity_poly.pdbx_seq_one_letter_code
_entity_poly.pdbx_strand_id
1 'polypeptide(L)'
;MSDIVFLRGVSENRDFEALGRYVDASERIDRLLSARHNLGSAIAQIVRPLSLPADKTSIPSIDVDALAEQVSNLTVIESELRAAIDDANQYAEAAGKKAVRRL
;
A
#
# COMPACT_ATOMS: atom_id res chain seq x y z
N MET A 1 -24.98 -32.80 41.68
CA MET A 1 -25.37 -31.76 40.71
C MET A 1 -24.08 -31.16 40.20
N SER A 2 -23.59 -31.70 39.09
CA SER A 2 -22.30 -31.32 38.51
C SER A 2 -22.58 -30.54 37.23
N ASP A 3 -22.61 -29.22 37.32
CA ASP A 3 -22.57 -28.35 36.16
C ASP A 3 -21.11 -28.12 35.79
N ILE A 4 -20.56 -29.02 34.98
CA ILE A 4 -19.33 -28.78 34.25
C ILE A 4 -19.71 -27.85 33.10
N VAL A 5 -19.55 -26.56 33.34
CA VAL A 5 -19.58 -25.54 32.29
C VAL A 5 -18.35 -25.77 31.42
N PHE A 6 -18.53 -26.48 30.31
CA PHE A 6 -17.57 -26.47 29.21
C PHE A 6 -17.49 -25.03 28.69
N LEU A 7 -16.48 -24.29 29.13
CA LEU A 7 -16.02 -23.09 28.47
C LEU A 7 -15.52 -23.51 27.09
N ARG A 8 -16.47 -23.48 26.14
CA ARG A 8 -16.29 -23.66 24.71
C ARG A 8 -15.10 -22.80 24.29
N GLY A 9 -14.04 -23.48 23.85
CA GLY A 9 -12.74 -22.87 23.53
C GLY A 9 -12.90 -21.62 22.68
N VAL A 10 -12.57 -20.48 23.27
CA VAL A 10 -12.32 -19.24 22.55
C VAL A 10 -10.82 -19.08 22.51
N SER A 11 -10.28 -19.14 21.29
CA SER A 11 -9.00 -18.57 20.87
C SER A 11 -7.71 -19.21 21.42
N GLU A 12 -7.16 -20.22 20.72
CA GLU A 12 -5.69 -20.39 20.73
C GLU A 12 -5.08 -21.20 19.58
N ASN A 13 -5.73 -21.34 18.42
CA ASN A 13 -5.04 -21.73 17.19
C ASN A 13 -5.11 -20.56 16.21
N ARG A 14 -4.13 -19.66 16.31
CA ARG A 14 -3.84 -18.75 15.19
C ARG A 14 -3.45 -19.65 14.04
N ASP A 15 -4.12 -19.47 12.90
CA ASP A 15 -3.71 -20.18 11.70
C ASP A 15 -2.35 -19.62 11.28
N PHE A 16 -1.29 -20.40 11.51
CA PHE A 16 0.08 -19.99 11.19
C PHE A 16 0.28 -19.78 9.69
N GLU A 17 -0.50 -20.47 8.85
CA GLU A 17 -0.50 -20.22 7.41
C GLU A 17 -1.12 -18.86 7.13
N ALA A 18 -2.30 -18.56 7.70
CA ALA A 18 -2.93 -17.25 7.56
C ALA A 18 -2.02 -16.12 8.10
N LEU A 19 -1.30 -16.36 9.19
CA LEU A 19 -0.32 -15.40 9.73
C LEU A 19 0.83 -15.16 8.76
N GLY A 20 1.38 -16.22 8.15
CA GLY A 20 2.41 -16.10 7.11
C GLY A 20 1.92 -15.28 5.93
N ARG A 21 0.74 -15.61 5.39
CA ARG A 21 0.12 -14.87 4.27
C ARG A 21 -0.12 -13.39 4.61
N TYR A 22 -0.60 -13.11 5.82
CA TYR A 22 -0.80 -11.75 6.29
C TYR A 22 0.51 -10.96 6.36
N VAL A 23 1.59 -11.57 6.87
CA VAL A 23 2.92 -10.94 6.95
C VAL A 23 3.48 -10.67 5.55
N ASP A 24 3.44 -11.65 4.65
CA ASP A 24 3.91 -11.50 3.27
C ASP A 24 3.18 -10.35 2.54
N ALA A 25 1.85 -10.28 2.70
CA ALA A 25 1.04 -9.21 2.13
C ALA A 25 1.39 -7.84 2.75
N SER A 26 1.63 -7.78 4.06
CA SER A 26 2.04 -6.56 4.76
C SER A 26 3.41 -6.05 4.28
N GLU A 27 4.40 -6.94 4.12
CA GLU A 27 5.71 -6.59 3.58
C GLU A 27 5.62 -6.12 2.11
N ARG A 28 4.70 -6.69 1.34
CA ARG A 28 4.40 -6.20 -0.01
C ARG A 28 3.82 -4.79 0.03
N ILE A 29 2.89 -4.50 0.93
CA ILE A 29 2.32 -3.15 1.11
C ILE A 29 3.44 -2.14 1.43
N ASP A 30 4.34 -2.46 2.37
CA ASP A 30 5.42 -1.56 2.77
C ASP A 30 6.39 -1.25 1.61
N ARG A 31 6.73 -2.27 0.81
CA ARG A 31 7.55 -2.08 -0.40
C ARG A 31 6.86 -1.18 -1.42
N LEU A 32 5.57 -1.40 -1.66
CA LEU A 32 4.80 -0.62 -2.62
C LEU A 32 4.58 0.83 -2.14
N LEU A 33 4.38 1.06 -0.85
CA LEU A 33 4.33 2.41 -0.26
C LEU A 33 5.64 3.17 -0.46
N SER A 34 6.77 2.48 -0.29
CA SER A 34 8.09 3.05 -0.54
C SER A 34 8.27 3.40 -2.03
N ALA A 35 7.87 2.49 -2.93
CA ALA A 35 7.91 2.72 -4.37
C ALA A 35 7.04 3.93 -4.79
N ARG A 36 5.83 4.01 -4.24
CA ARG A 36 4.91 5.13 -4.43
C ARG A 36 5.53 6.46 -4.00
N HIS A 37 6.17 6.49 -2.84
CA HIS A 37 6.84 7.70 -2.34
C HIS A 37 7.99 8.15 -3.26
N ASN A 38 8.79 7.20 -3.75
CA ASN A 38 9.88 7.49 -4.67
C ASN A 38 9.36 8.04 -6.02
N LEU A 39 8.29 7.47 -6.56
CA LEU A 39 7.64 8.00 -7.76
C LEU A 39 7.06 9.40 -7.55
N GLY A 40 6.43 9.65 -6.40
CA GLY A 40 5.96 11.00 -6.05
C GLY A 40 7.11 12.02 -6.06
N SER A 41 8.29 11.63 -5.59
CA SER A 41 9.49 12.45 -5.64
C SER A 41 10.00 12.67 -7.08
N ALA A 42 9.96 11.65 -7.93
CA ALA A 42 10.34 11.76 -9.34
C ALA A 42 9.40 12.70 -10.12
N ILE A 43 8.09 12.55 -9.93
CA ILE A 43 7.08 13.45 -10.52
C ILE A 43 7.31 14.88 -10.05
N ALA A 44 7.55 15.09 -8.74
CA ALA A 44 7.82 16.41 -8.18
C ALA A 44 9.04 17.09 -8.85
N GLN A 45 10.09 16.33 -9.19
CA GLN A 45 11.26 16.86 -9.90
C GLN A 45 10.93 17.26 -11.34
N ILE A 46 10.13 16.47 -12.05
CA ILE A 46 9.69 16.76 -13.43
C ILE A 46 8.86 18.05 -13.46
N VAL A 47 7.95 18.24 -12.50
CA VAL A 47 7.06 19.41 -12.46
C VAL A 47 7.66 20.63 -11.76
N ARG A 48 8.80 20.48 -11.05
CA ARG A 48 9.49 21.57 -10.33
C ARG A 48 9.67 22.85 -11.16
N PRO A 49 10.03 22.79 -12.46
CA PRO A 49 10.17 23.99 -13.31
C PRO A 49 8.88 24.81 -13.42
N LEU A 50 7.70 24.20 -13.26
CA LEU A 50 6.41 24.91 -13.25
C LEU A 50 6.16 25.69 -11.95
N SER A 51 6.79 25.30 -10.84
CA SER A 51 6.53 25.88 -9.52
C SER A 51 7.45 27.06 -9.19
N LEU A 52 8.48 27.32 -10.00
CA LEU A 52 9.36 28.47 -9.82
C LEU A 52 8.71 29.72 -10.41
N PRO A 53 8.87 30.89 -9.78
CA PRO A 53 8.40 32.15 -10.35
C PRO A 53 9.05 32.32 -11.72
N ALA A 54 8.22 32.27 -12.76
CA ALA A 54 8.69 32.42 -14.12
C ALA A 54 9.37 33.78 -14.24
N ASP A 55 10.67 33.79 -14.53
CA ASP A 55 11.25 34.93 -15.23
C ASP A 55 10.40 35.10 -16.50
N LYS A 56 9.80 36.28 -16.67
CA LYS A 56 8.72 36.58 -17.65
C LYS A 56 9.12 36.35 -19.13
N THR A 57 10.32 35.86 -19.38
CA THR A 57 10.97 35.72 -20.67
C THR A 57 11.05 34.28 -21.16
N SER A 58 10.77 33.26 -20.34
CA SER A 58 10.83 31.86 -20.76
C SER A 58 9.67 31.01 -20.24
N ILE A 59 9.05 30.23 -21.13
CA ILE A 59 8.06 29.23 -20.78
C ILE A 59 8.82 27.98 -20.31
N PRO A 60 8.66 27.52 -19.06
CA PRO A 60 9.31 26.30 -18.60
C PRO A 60 8.85 25.11 -19.44
N SER A 61 9.80 24.43 -20.08
CA SER A 61 9.56 23.18 -20.79
C SER A 61 9.54 22.03 -19.79
N ILE A 62 8.57 21.14 -19.93
CA ILE A 62 8.47 19.90 -19.17
C ILE A 62 8.61 18.75 -20.14
N ASP A 63 9.28 17.70 -19.71
CA ASP A 63 9.22 16.41 -20.38
C ASP A 63 7.87 15.74 -20.08
N VAL A 64 6.91 15.93 -20.98
CA VAL A 64 5.54 15.40 -20.84
C VAL A 64 5.51 13.88 -20.97
N ASP A 65 6.41 13.30 -21.78
CA ASP A 65 6.49 11.86 -21.98
C ASP A 65 7.02 11.18 -20.72
N ALA A 66 8.08 11.74 -20.11
CA ALA A 66 8.57 11.27 -18.81
C ALA A 66 7.50 11.40 -17.73
N LEU A 67 6.74 12.51 -17.70
CA LEU A 67 5.64 12.68 -16.74
C LEU A 67 4.55 11.62 -16.94
N ALA A 68 4.14 11.38 -18.18
CA ALA A 68 3.11 10.38 -18.50
C ALA A 68 3.55 8.97 -18.07
N GLU A 69 4.81 8.61 -18.29
CA GLU A 69 5.39 7.34 -17.84
C GLU A 69 5.35 7.22 -16.31
N GLN A 70 5.78 8.25 -15.57
CA GLN A 70 5.75 8.21 -14.10
C GLN A 70 4.32 8.09 -13.55
N VAL A 71 3.35 8.77 -14.16
CA VAL A 71 1.93 8.68 -13.77
C VAL A 71 1.35 7.29 -14.08
N SER A 72 1.75 6.68 -15.20
CA SER A 72 1.37 5.31 -15.53
C SER A 72 1.92 4.31 -14.49
N ASN A 73 3.21 4.43 -14.14
CA ASN A 73 3.84 3.60 -13.11
C ASN A 73 3.17 3.76 -11.74
N LEU A 74 2.78 4.99 -11.39
CA LEU A 74 2.05 5.26 -10.15
C LEU A 74 0.69 4.54 -10.13
N THR A 75 -0.03 4.54 -11.26
CA THR A 75 -1.33 3.87 -11.39
C THR A 75 -1.21 2.35 -11.19
N VAL A 76 -0.13 1.75 -11.71
CA VAL A 76 0.17 0.32 -11.49
C VAL A 76 0.40 0.03 -10.01
N ILE A 77 1.24 0.83 -9.33
CA ILE A 77 1.51 0.65 -7.89
C ILE A 77 0.25 0.82 -7.04
N GLU A 78 -0.61 1.77 -7.35
CA GLU A 78 -1.89 1.94 -6.64
C GLU A 78 -2.81 0.73 -6.80
N SER A 79 -2.87 0.15 -8.00
CA SER A 79 -3.62 -1.08 -8.23
C SER A 79 -3.04 -2.26 -7.44
N GLU A 80 -1.71 -2.38 -7.40
CA GLU A 80 -1.04 -3.43 -6.63
C GLU A 80 -1.19 -3.24 -5.12
N LEU A 81 -1.15 -2.00 -4.62
CA LEU A 81 -1.38 -1.68 -3.20
C LEU A 81 -2.77 -2.14 -2.78
N ARG A 82 -3.78 -1.84 -3.60
CA ARG A 82 -5.15 -2.26 -3.34
C ARG A 82 -5.28 -3.78 -3.28
N ALA A 83 -4.67 -4.49 -4.23
CA ALA A 83 -4.66 -5.95 -4.23
C ALA A 83 -3.96 -6.51 -2.98
N ALA A 84 -2.80 -5.97 -2.61
CA ALA A 84 -2.07 -6.43 -1.42
C ALA A 84 -2.82 -6.15 -0.10
N ILE A 85 -3.56 -5.02 -0.01
CA ILE A 85 -4.43 -4.72 1.13
C ILE A 85 -5.60 -5.70 1.20
N ASP A 86 -6.22 -6.03 0.06
CA ASP A 86 -7.31 -6.99 0.00
C ASP A 86 -6.82 -8.40 0.39
N ASP A 87 -5.64 -8.82 -0.09
CA ASP A 87 -4.97 -10.06 0.32
C ASP A 87 -4.70 -10.08 1.84
N ALA A 88 -4.10 -9.02 2.40
CA ALA A 88 -3.84 -8.95 3.84
C ALA A 88 -5.14 -9.05 4.66
N ASN A 89 -6.20 -8.38 4.20
CA ASN A 89 -7.50 -8.38 4.88
C ASN A 89 -8.22 -9.73 4.83
N GLN A 90 -8.03 -10.51 3.76
CA GLN A 90 -8.57 -11.86 3.64
C GLN A 90 -8.06 -12.77 4.77
N TYR A 91 -6.79 -12.63 5.16
CA TYR A 91 -6.18 -13.48 6.20
C TYR A 91 -6.18 -12.87 7.60
N ALA A 92 -6.58 -11.60 7.75
CA ALA A 92 -6.46 -10.85 9.01
C ALA A 92 -7.19 -11.52 10.18
N GLU A 93 -8.45 -11.93 10.00
CA GLU A 93 -9.25 -12.56 11.06
C GLU A 93 -8.66 -13.90 11.49
N ALA A 94 -8.34 -14.77 10.54
CA ALA A 94 -7.74 -16.08 10.79
C ALA A 94 -6.34 -15.99 11.44
N ALA A 95 -5.60 -14.94 11.12
CA ALA A 95 -4.29 -14.63 11.73
C ALA A 95 -4.39 -13.96 13.11
N GLY A 96 -5.60 -13.60 13.58
CA GLY A 96 -5.79 -12.81 14.79
C GLY A 96 -5.20 -11.40 14.70
N LYS A 97 -5.19 -10.82 13.49
CA LYS A 97 -4.67 -9.48 13.17
C LYS A 97 -5.80 -8.52 12.87
N LYS A 98 -5.49 -7.22 12.89
CA LYS A 98 -6.44 -6.17 12.47
C LYS A 98 -6.40 -6.04 10.96
N ALA A 99 -7.55 -5.75 10.36
CA ALA A 99 -7.62 -5.38 8.96
C ALA A 99 -6.79 -4.11 8.69
N VAL A 100 -6.06 -4.12 7.58
CA VAL A 100 -5.36 -2.98 7.03
C VAL A 100 -6.38 -2.04 6.38
N ARG A 101 -6.31 -0.75 6.73
CA ARG A 101 -7.18 0.27 6.15
C ARG A 101 -6.78 0.56 4.71
N ARG A 102 -7.77 0.74 3.84
CA ARG A 102 -7.56 1.28 2.49
C ARG A 102 -7.11 2.74 2.60
N LEU A 103 -6.15 3.11 1.75
CA LEU A 103 -5.59 4.46 1.62
C LEU A 103 -6.52 5.38 0.84
#